data_AF-A0A4Q3XSM4-F1
#
_entry.id   AF-A0A4Q3XSM4-F1
#
_cell.length_a   1.000
_cell.length_b   1.000
_cell.length_c   1.000
_cell.angle_alpha   90.00
_cell.angle_beta   90.00
_cell.angle_gamma   90.00
#
_symmetry.space_group_name_H-M   'P 1'
#
loop_
_entity.id
_entity.type
_entity.pdbx_description
1 polymer ?
#
loop_
_entity_poly.entity_id
_entity_poly.type
_entity_poly.pdbx_seq_one_letter_code
_entity_poly.pdbx_strand_id
1 'polypeptide(L)'
;MRKGYLIAFLLVVVAVAIGSIAMSPVRREMEEKERVEAVQNAVPTPAPEYVDRDGLHYKRMHLTRADYEAETGKPFPFTVDAVELIGKSDALVLVEYGGTVYAVNGTARGWAKKKGWADIVESQLWKQDPAMPTATFNLQPVIDKGRTLDPQ
;
A
#
# COMPACT_ATOMS: atom_id res chain seq x y z
N MET A 1 54.81 -0.09 -48.48
CA MET A 1 53.88 0.45 -47.47
C MET A 1 52.68 -0.49 -47.35
N ARG A 2 52.06 -0.58 -46.16
CA ARG A 2 50.83 -1.37 -45.82
C ARG A 2 51.04 -2.82 -45.33
N LYS A 3 51.73 -3.01 -44.19
CA LYS A 3 51.56 -4.19 -43.32
C LYS A 3 51.48 -3.88 -41.80
N GLY A 4 51.67 -2.63 -41.39
CA GLY A 4 51.67 -2.25 -39.96
C GLY A 4 50.33 -1.85 -39.34
N TYR A 5 49.28 -1.59 -40.14
CA TYR A 5 48.01 -1.03 -39.63
C TYR A 5 46.97 -2.08 -39.21
N LEU A 6 47.12 -3.34 -39.61
CA LEU A 6 46.11 -4.37 -39.33
C LEU A 6 46.19 -4.93 -37.88
N ILE A 7 47.38 -4.87 -37.26
CA ILE A 7 47.61 -5.42 -35.91
C ILE A 7 47.18 -4.42 -34.82
N ALA A 8 47.35 -3.12 -35.07
CA ALA A 8 46.93 -2.07 -34.13
C ALA A 8 45.40 -1.99 -33.99
N PHE A 9 44.65 -2.25 -35.07
CA PHE A 9 43.18 -2.17 -35.03
C PHE A 9 42.55 -3.37 -34.30
N LEU A 10 43.15 -4.56 -34.37
CA LEU A 10 42.62 -5.75 -33.71
C LEU A 10 42.78 -5.69 -32.17
N LEU A 11 43.85 -5.05 -31.67
CA LEU A 11 44.09 -4.90 -30.23
C LEU A 11 43.18 -3.83 -29.59
N VAL A 12 42.84 -2.77 -30.31
CA VAL A 12 41.95 -1.70 -29.79
C VAL A 12 40.50 -2.18 -29.68
N VAL A 13 40.02 -3.03 -30.60
CA VAL A 13 38.64 -3.54 -30.56
C VAL A 13 38.44 -4.57 -29.44
N VAL A 14 39.46 -5.36 -29.09
CA VAL A 14 39.37 -6.32 -27.96
C VAL A 14 39.39 -5.60 -26.60
N ALA A 15 40.10 -4.47 -26.48
CA ALA A 15 40.13 -3.70 -25.24
C ALA A 15 38.79 -3.00 -24.90
N VAL A 16 37.98 -2.67 -25.91
CA VAL A 16 36.67 -2.02 -25.70
C VAL A 16 35.55 -3.03 -25.37
N ALA A 17 35.70 -4.30 -25.76
CA ALA A 17 34.69 -5.33 -25.50
C ALA A 17 34.76 -5.98 -24.09
N ILE A 18 35.86 -5.81 -23.36
CA ILE A 18 36.04 -6.40 -22.01
C ILE A 18 35.65 -5.41 -20.89
N GLY A 19 35.40 -4.14 -21.21
CA GLY A 19 34.98 -3.11 -20.24
C GLY A 19 33.52 -3.23 -19.76
N SER A 20 32.81 -4.28 -20.13
CA SER A 20 31.44 -4.54 -19.67
C SER A 20 31.40 -5.84 -18.87
N ILE A 21 30.92 -5.75 -17.63
CA ILE A 21 30.63 -6.84 -16.69
C ILE A 21 31.82 -7.27 -15.80
N ALA A 22 32.28 -6.37 -14.94
CA ALA A 22 32.82 -6.74 -13.63
C ALA A 22 32.53 -5.62 -12.63
N MET A 23 31.25 -5.46 -12.26
CA MET A 23 30.91 -4.67 -11.07
C MET A 23 31.46 -5.44 -9.87
N SER A 24 32.41 -4.86 -9.15
CA SER A 24 33.02 -5.48 -7.97
C SER A 24 31.97 -5.73 -6.88
N PRO A 25 32.05 -6.84 -6.13
CA PRO A 25 31.07 -7.19 -5.10
C PRO A 25 30.86 -6.09 -4.05
N VAL A 26 31.93 -5.34 -3.74
CA VAL A 26 31.90 -4.19 -2.81
C VAL A 26 30.95 -3.08 -3.27
N ARG A 27 30.85 -2.83 -4.58
CA ARG A 27 29.95 -1.80 -5.10
C ARG A 27 28.48 -2.20 -4.98
N ARG A 28 28.16 -3.48 -5.14
CA ARG A 28 26.79 -3.99 -4.93
C ARG A 28 26.36 -3.87 -3.49
N GLU A 29 27.25 -4.21 -2.54
CA GLU A 29 26.95 -4.07 -1.11
C GLU A 29 26.77 -2.61 -0.68
N MET A 30 27.50 -1.67 -1.28
CA MET A 30 27.30 -0.24 -1.04
C MET A 30 25.99 0.27 -1.64
N GLU A 31 25.65 -0.11 -2.87
CA GLU A 31 24.38 0.29 -3.50
C GLU A 31 23.17 -0.34 -2.79
N GLU A 32 23.30 -1.55 -2.24
CA GLU A 32 22.26 -2.20 -1.44
C GLU A 32 22.10 -1.53 -0.08
N LYS A 33 23.22 -1.20 0.60
CA LYS A 33 23.18 -0.42 1.85
C LYS A 33 22.58 0.97 1.64
N GLU A 34 22.98 1.66 0.58
CA GLU A 34 22.45 2.98 0.23
C GLU A 34 20.95 2.91 -0.12
N ARG A 35 20.51 1.85 -0.81
CA ARG A 35 19.08 1.60 -1.06
C ARG A 35 18.30 1.32 0.23
N VAL A 36 18.83 0.47 1.11
CA VAL A 36 18.19 0.14 2.38
C VAL A 36 18.10 1.37 3.27
N GLU A 37 19.19 2.15 3.36
CA GLU A 37 19.25 3.39 4.12
C GLU A 37 18.35 4.48 3.53
N ALA A 38 18.24 4.58 2.19
CA ALA A 38 17.31 5.49 1.53
C ALA A 38 15.84 5.11 1.78
N VAL A 39 15.51 3.82 1.83
CA VAL A 39 14.16 3.34 2.18
C VAL A 39 13.88 3.59 3.67
N GLN A 40 14.86 3.37 4.53
CA GLN A 40 14.73 3.51 5.98
C GLN A 40 14.65 4.98 6.44
N ASN A 41 15.29 5.89 5.69
CA ASN A 41 15.27 7.33 5.91
C ASN A 41 14.24 8.07 5.05
N ALA A 42 13.48 7.37 4.20
CA ALA A 42 12.41 7.99 3.43
C ALA A 42 11.36 8.54 4.39
N VAL A 43 11.18 9.86 4.39
CA VAL A 43 10.02 10.49 5.03
C VAL A 43 8.78 9.87 4.38
N PRO A 44 7.86 9.24 5.15
CA PRO A 44 6.68 8.62 4.58
C PRO A 44 5.92 9.67 3.79
N THR A 45 5.72 9.42 2.49
CA THR A 45 4.93 10.33 1.65
C THR A 45 3.54 10.42 2.29
N PRO A 46 3.08 11.62 2.69
CA PRO A 46 1.77 11.76 3.31
C PRO A 46 0.72 11.23 2.34
N ALA A 47 -0.23 10.46 2.86
CA ALA A 47 -1.33 9.94 2.06
C ALA A 47 -1.99 11.10 1.30
N PRO A 48 -2.22 10.98 -0.02
CA PRO A 48 -2.86 12.03 -0.79
C PRO A 48 -4.19 12.42 -0.14
N GLU A 49 -4.39 13.72 -0.01
CA GLU A 49 -5.64 14.30 0.45
C GLU A 49 -6.59 14.45 -0.74
N TYR A 50 -7.83 14.03 -0.56
CA TYR A 50 -8.86 14.06 -1.58
C TYR A 50 -10.06 14.84 -1.08
N VAL A 51 -10.84 15.37 -2.02
CA VAL A 51 -12.10 16.07 -1.73
C VAL A 51 -13.22 15.30 -2.42
N ASP A 52 -14.25 14.92 -1.68
CA ASP A 52 -15.42 14.27 -2.26
C ASP A 52 -16.37 15.26 -2.96
N ARG A 53 -17.42 14.74 -3.59
CA ARG A 53 -18.40 15.57 -4.32
C ARG A 53 -19.08 16.64 -3.45
N ASP A 54 -19.16 16.41 -2.16
CA ASP A 54 -19.78 17.30 -1.19
C ASP A 54 -18.77 18.25 -0.52
N GLY A 55 -17.51 18.26 -0.99
CA GLY A 55 -16.46 19.11 -0.45
C GLY A 55 -15.77 18.55 0.80
N LEU A 56 -16.04 17.29 1.19
CA LEU A 56 -15.44 16.71 2.38
C LEU A 56 -14.05 16.17 2.07
N HIS A 57 -13.09 16.58 2.89
CA HIS A 57 -11.72 16.11 2.83
C HIS A 57 -11.65 14.67 3.32
N TYR A 58 -10.83 13.87 2.64
CA TYR A 58 -10.58 12.50 3.04
C TYR A 58 -9.16 12.07 2.72
N LYS A 59 -8.66 11.17 3.54
CA LYS A 59 -7.42 10.44 3.26
C LYS A 59 -7.76 8.98 3.11
N ARG A 60 -7.01 8.32 2.22
CA ARG A 60 -7.14 6.89 1.99
C ARG A 60 -5.80 6.21 2.15
N MET A 61 -5.82 4.95 2.56
CA MET A 61 -4.65 4.09 2.51
C MET A 61 -5.02 2.74 1.92
N HIS A 62 -4.07 2.16 1.19
CA HIS A 62 -4.14 0.77 0.81
C HIS A 62 -3.84 -0.09 2.05
N LEU A 63 -4.84 -0.83 2.54
CA LEU A 63 -4.71 -1.70 3.69
C LEU A 63 -4.66 -3.15 3.22
N THR A 64 -3.48 -3.76 3.28
CA THR A 64 -3.29 -5.17 2.95
C THR A 64 -3.45 -6.07 4.17
N ARG A 65 -3.77 -7.35 3.92
CA ARG A 65 -3.77 -8.41 4.95
C ARG A 65 -2.42 -8.48 5.67
N ALA A 66 -1.33 -8.49 4.90
CA ALA A 66 0.01 -8.66 5.44
C ALA A 66 0.37 -7.52 6.41
N ASP A 67 0.13 -6.27 6.02
CA ASP A 67 0.42 -5.10 6.86
C ASP A 67 -0.43 -5.10 8.13
N TYR A 68 -1.73 -5.40 7.98
CA TYR A 68 -2.64 -5.47 9.12
C TYR A 68 -2.26 -6.55 10.12
N GLU A 69 -1.96 -7.76 9.64
CA GLU A 69 -1.60 -8.89 10.50
C GLU A 69 -0.25 -8.67 11.17
N ALA A 70 0.72 -8.08 10.47
CA ALA A 70 2.03 -7.72 11.02
C ALA A 70 1.92 -6.64 12.11
N GLU A 71 1.07 -5.63 11.92
CA GLU A 71 0.90 -4.52 12.86
C GLU A 71 0.06 -4.91 14.09
N THR A 72 -1.03 -5.66 13.88
CA THR A 72 -2.02 -5.91 14.94
C THR A 72 -1.87 -7.27 15.61
N GLY A 73 -1.17 -8.22 14.99
CA GLY A 73 -1.11 -9.62 15.41
C GLY A 73 -2.46 -10.35 15.32
N LYS A 74 -3.46 -9.77 14.66
CA LYS A 74 -4.83 -10.31 14.54
C LYS A 74 -5.14 -10.65 13.09
N PRO A 75 -5.98 -11.67 12.83
CA PRO A 75 -6.39 -12.02 11.47
C PRO A 75 -7.06 -10.85 10.75
N PHE A 76 -6.77 -10.69 9.46
CA PHE A 76 -7.39 -9.66 8.65
C PHE A 76 -8.91 -9.87 8.51
N PRO A 77 -9.75 -8.87 8.85
CA PRO A 77 -11.19 -9.08 9.02
C PRO A 77 -11.99 -9.13 7.71
N PHE A 78 -11.34 -8.95 6.55
CA PHE A 78 -12.01 -8.97 5.25
C PHE A 78 -11.72 -10.25 4.46
N THR A 79 -12.68 -10.70 3.66
CA THR A 79 -12.60 -11.91 2.82
C THR A 79 -11.56 -11.81 1.70
N VAL A 80 -11.13 -10.59 1.39
CA VAL A 80 -10.15 -10.25 0.35
C VAL A 80 -8.75 -10.03 0.93
N ASP A 81 -7.76 -9.87 0.07
CA ASP A 81 -6.36 -9.69 0.49
C ASP A 81 -6.00 -8.22 0.77
N ALA A 82 -6.76 -7.27 0.22
CA ALA A 82 -6.55 -5.85 0.44
C ALA A 82 -7.85 -5.06 0.22
N VAL A 83 -7.95 -3.92 0.90
CA VAL A 83 -9.01 -2.94 0.74
C VAL A 83 -8.45 -1.53 0.79
N GLU A 84 -9.25 -0.58 0.33
CA GLU A 84 -8.93 0.84 0.45
C GLU A 84 -9.63 1.39 1.69
N LEU A 85 -8.87 1.66 2.75
CA LEU A 85 -9.39 2.26 3.97
C LEU A 85 -9.44 3.78 3.81
N ILE A 86 -10.61 4.37 4.06
CA ILE A 86 -10.86 5.80 3.88
C ILE A 86 -11.28 6.40 5.22
N GLY A 87 -10.51 7.38 5.67
CA GLY A 87 -10.87 8.28 6.78
C GLY A 87 -11.36 9.60 6.22
N LYS A 88 -12.54 10.03 6.69
CA LYS A 88 -13.20 11.28 6.27
C LYS A 88 -13.44 12.19 7.47
N SER A 89 -13.53 13.49 7.18
CA SER A 89 -13.95 14.47 8.17
C SER A 89 -15.28 14.07 8.80
N ASP A 90 -15.47 14.36 10.10
CA ASP A 90 -16.58 13.89 10.95
C ASP A 90 -16.48 12.43 11.45
N ALA A 91 -15.26 11.90 11.57
CA ALA A 91 -14.99 10.55 12.08
C ALA A 91 -15.68 9.43 11.29
N LEU A 92 -15.89 9.64 9.99
CA LEU A 92 -16.44 8.65 9.06
C LEU A 92 -15.33 7.68 8.65
N VAL A 93 -15.56 6.38 8.88
CA VAL A 93 -14.64 5.33 8.42
C VAL A 93 -15.35 4.49 7.37
N LEU A 94 -14.73 4.42 6.20
CA LEU A 94 -15.24 3.69 5.03
C LEU A 94 -14.18 2.70 4.53
N VAL A 95 -14.64 1.68 3.84
CA VAL A 95 -13.79 0.76 3.08
C VAL A 95 -14.28 0.74 1.65
N GLU A 96 -13.37 0.84 0.68
CA GLU A 96 -13.68 0.66 -0.74
C GLU A 96 -13.07 -0.65 -1.25
N TYR A 97 -13.88 -1.43 -1.97
CA TYR A 97 -13.44 -2.62 -2.68
C TYR A 97 -14.28 -2.83 -3.94
N GLY A 98 -13.64 -3.12 -5.08
CA GLY A 98 -14.33 -3.37 -6.34
C GLY A 98 -15.20 -2.19 -6.81
N GLY A 99 -14.83 -0.96 -6.46
CA GLY A 99 -15.61 0.26 -6.75
C GLY A 99 -16.85 0.45 -5.87
N THR A 100 -17.08 -0.42 -4.89
CA THR A 100 -18.17 -0.26 -3.89
C THR A 100 -17.59 0.32 -2.60
N VAL A 101 -18.25 1.34 -2.07
CA VAL A 101 -17.90 1.98 -0.78
C VAL A 101 -18.80 1.42 0.31
N TYR A 102 -18.20 0.89 1.36
CA TYR A 102 -18.83 0.27 2.50
C TYR A 102 -18.68 1.16 3.74
N ALA A 103 -19.79 1.42 4.43
CA ALA A 103 -19.82 2.12 5.70
C ALA A 103 -19.39 1.18 6.84
N VAL A 104 -18.28 1.49 7.51
CA VAL A 104 -17.65 0.59 8.49
C VAL A 104 -18.12 0.86 9.91
N ASN A 105 -18.22 2.14 10.31
CA ASN A 105 -18.58 2.52 11.68
C ASN A 105 -20.03 3.04 11.79
N GLY A 106 -20.52 3.21 13.02
CA GLY A 106 -21.89 3.66 13.29
C GLY A 106 -22.22 5.01 12.62
N THR A 107 -21.29 5.97 12.70
CA THR A 107 -21.45 7.28 12.04
C THR A 107 -21.61 7.12 10.54
N ALA A 108 -20.71 6.40 9.86
CA ALA A 108 -20.79 6.16 8.42
C ALA A 108 -22.10 5.46 8.02
N ARG A 109 -22.56 4.49 8.80
CA ARG A 109 -23.83 3.78 8.54
C ARG A 109 -25.04 4.70 8.62
N GLY A 110 -25.04 5.70 9.52
CA GLY A 110 -26.07 6.73 9.58
C GLY A 110 -26.17 7.58 8.30
N TRP A 111 -25.08 7.70 7.55
CA TRP A 111 -25.03 8.42 6.28
C TRP A 111 -25.16 7.54 5.04
N ALA A 112 -25.05 6.21 5.19
CA ALA A 112 -24.91 5.26 4.09
C ALA A 112 -26.01 5.40 3.03
N LYS A 113 -27.29 5.39 3.45
CA LYS A 113 -28.43 5.53 2.53
C LYS A 113 -28.41 6.84 1.74
N LYS A 114 -28.05 7.95 2.40
CA LYS A 114 -28.01 9.27 1.77
C LYS A 114 -26.87 9.39 0.77
N LYS A 115 -25.74 8.73 1.06
CA LYS A 115 -24.50 8.82 0.27
C LYS A 115 -24.35 7.67 -0.74
N GLY A 116 -25.26 6.70 -0.74
CA GLY A 116 -25.20 5.53 -1.62
C GLY A 116 -24.11 4.53 -1.24
N TRP A 117 -23.69 4.50 0.04
CA TRP A 117 -22.74 3.52 0.55
C TRP A 117 -23.47 2.23 0.94
N ALA A 118 -22.81 1.10 0.74
CA ALA A 118 -23.28 -0.18 1.24
C ALA A 118 -23.02 -0.29 2.75
N ASP A 119 -23.84 -1.05 3.47
CA ASP A 119 -23.53 -1.40 4.87
C ASP A 119 -22.53 -2.56 4.89
N ILE A 120 -21.44 -2.43 5.64
CA ILE A 120 -20.46 -3.52 5.82
C ILE A 120 -21.09 -4.75 6.48
N VAL A 121 -22.09 -4.55 7.34
CA VAL A 121 -22.76 -5.62 8.10
C VAL A 121 -23.54 -6.57 7.19
N GLU A 122 -24.10 -6.03 6.11
CA GLU A 122 -24.86 -6.79 5.11
C GLU A 122 -23.98 -7.36 3.98
N SER A 123 -22.68 -7.04 4.01
CA SER A 123 -21.75 -7.42 2.97
C SER A 123 -21.13 -8.80 3.20
N GLN A 124 -20.79 -9.48 2.10
CA GLN A 124 -19.91 -10.66 2.14
C GLN A 124 -18.41 -10.30 2.28
N LEU A 125 -18.09 -9.00 2.35
CA LEU A 125 -16.72 -8.52 2.50
C LEU A 125 -16.21 -8.74 3.93
N TRP A 126 -17.09 -8.63 4.93
CA TRP A 126 -16.75 -8.83 6.33
C TRP A 126 -16.74 -10.32 6.69
N LYS A 127 -15.60 -10.82 7.19
CA LYS A 127 -15.49 -12.21 7.62
C LYS A 127 -16.32 -12.48 8.87
N GLN A 128 -16.98 -13.63 8.88
CA GLN A 128 -17.49 -14.25 10.09
C GLN A 128 -16.34 -14.87 10.89
N ASP A 129 -16.47 -14.86 12.21
CA ASP A 129 -15.53 -15.52 13.09
C ASP A 129 -15.77 -17.04 13.06
N PRO A 130 -14.80 -17.86 12.60
CA PRO A 130 -14.99 -19.31 12.55
C PRO A 130 -15.12 -19.95 13.93
N ALA A 131 -14.61 -19.31 14.99
CA ALA A 131 -14.75 -19.78 16.37
C ALA A 131 -16.14 -19.44 16.95
N MET A 132 -16.84 -18.46 16.37
CA MET A 132 -18.16 -18.01 16.80
C MET A 132 -19.03 -17.76 15.56
N PRO A 133 -19.78 -18.77 15.07
CA PRO A 133 -20.52 -18.68 13.80
C PRO A 133 -21.55 -17.56 13.70
N THR A 134 -21.96 -16.98 14.83
CA THR A 134 -22.88 -15.84 14.90
C THR A 134 -22.18 -14.50 15.10
N ALA A 135 -20.87 -14.49 15.27
CA ALA A 135 -20.06 -13.29 15.46
C ALA A 135 -19.24 -13.00 14.20
N THR A 136 -19.01 -11.72 13.97
CA THR A 136 -18.14 -11.23 12.92
C THR A 136 -16.80 -10.78 13.51
N PHE A 137 -15.75 -10.78 12.68
CA PHE A 137 -14.43 -10.34 13.15
C PHE A 137 -14.48 -8.90 13.68
N ASN A 138 -13.76 -8.64 14.76
CA ASN A 138 -13.70 -7.31 15.36
C ASN A 138 -13.11 -6.28 14.37
N LEU A 139 -13.92 -5.31 13.93
CA LEU A 139 -13.50 -4.21 13.06
C LEU A 139 -12.89 -3.03 13.80
N GLN A 140 -12.87 -3.03 15.14
CA GLN A 140 -12.35 -1.91 15.93
C GLN A 140 -10.91 -1.50 15.53
N PRO A 141 -9.96 -2.43 15.29
CA PRO A 141 -8.63 -2.03 14.83
C PRO A 141 -8.63 -1.32 13.47
N VAL A 142 -9.52 -1.72 12.55
CA VAL A 142 -9.69 -1.04 11.25
C VAL A 142 -10.31 0.34 11.44
N ILE A 143 -11.29 0.47 12.33
CA ILE A 143 -11.94 1.74 12.66
C ILE A 143 -10.92 2.71 13.27
N ASP A 144 -10.11 2.24 14.22
CA ASP A 144 -9.08 3.06 14.85
C ASP A 144 -8.05 3.52 13.84
N LYS A 145 -7.61 2.63 12.94
CA LYS A 145 -6.72 2.99 11.83
C LYS A 145 -7.37 4.00 10.86
N GLY A 146 -8.66 3.88 10.57
CA GLY A 146 -9.36 4.84 9.72
C GLY A 146 -9.41 6.24 10.34
N ARG A 147 -9.51 6.32 11.67
CA ARG A 147 -9.50 7.58 12.42
C ARG A 147 -8.13 8.26 12.45
N THR A 148 -7.03 7.52 12.32
CA THR A 148 -5.70 8.13 12.26
C THR A 148 -5.39 8.76 10.90
N LEU A 149 -6.11 8.37 9.84
CA LEU A 149 -5.97 8.97 8.52
C LEU A 149 -6.47 10.43 8.51
N ASP A 150 -7.56 10.70 9.22
CA ASP A 150 -8.09 12.05 9.38
C ASP A 150 -8.28 12.38 10.87
N PRO A 151 -7.18 12.70 11.58
CA PRO A 151 -7.25 13.07 12.98
C PRO A 151 -7.95 14.43 13.07
N GLN A 152 -9.16 14.42 13.64
CA GLN A 152 -9.93 15.60 13.99
C GLN A 152 -9.21 16.44 15.05
#